data_AF-A0A4V6PDM4-F1
#
_entry.id   AF-A0A4V6PDM4-F1
#
_cell.length_a   1.000
_cell.length_b   1.000
_cell.length_c   1.000
_cell.angle_alpha   90.00
_cell.angle_beta   90.00
_cell.angle_gamma   90.00
#
_symmetry.space_group_name_H-M   'P 1'
#
loop_
_entity.id
_entity.type
_entity.pdbx_description
1 polymer ?
#
loop_
_entity_poly.entity_id
_entity_poly.type
_entity_poly.pdbx_seq_one_letter_code
_entity_poly.pdbx_strand_id
1 'polypeptide(L)'
;MDTTEQGVARTDGEHEFTTLASEDVYVGKILALRADEVGMPGGGHARREVVEHLGAVAVVAVDEHDQVVLIHQYRYPLGRRLWELPAGLLDVAGEEPVRTAQRELAEEAGLAARDWSVLVDVATSPGFTDECIRVFLATGLSDVDRPAAVGDEEADLVIRRFPLADAVRMALAGEIVNGPGVAGLLAAQAVRDGRGRPRPVDAEWPDRPQRFAAR
;
A
#
# COMPACT_ATOMS: atom_id res chain seq x y z
N MET A 1 -10.75 -35.09 -27.86
CA MET A 1 -9.54 -34.58 -28.52
C MET A 1 -8.50 -34.46 -27.44
N ASP A 2 -7.47 -35.28 -27.57
CA ASP A 2 -6.40 -35.46 -26.59
C ASP A 2 -5.40 -34.31 -26.79
N THR A 3 -5.51 -33.25 -26.00
CA THR A 3 -4.48 -32.21 -25.91
C THR A 3 -3.50 -32.65 -24.84
N THR A 4 -2.55 -33.50 -25.21
CA THR A 4 -1.28 -33.59 -24.48
C THR A 4 -0.64 -32.21 -24.51
N GLU A 5 -0.88 -31.39 -23.49
CA GLU A 5 -0.04 -30.22 -23.21
C GLU A 5 1.38 -30.75 -23.05
N GLN A 6 2.23 -30.49 -24.05
CA GLN A 6 3.65 -30.74 -23.94
C GLN A 6 4.16 -29.87 -22.79
N GLY A 7 4.73 -30.50 -21.76
CA GLY A 7 5.27 -29.77 -20.63
C GLY A 7 6.34 -28.78 -21.09
N VAL A 8 6.23 -27.54 -20.64
CA VAL A 8 7.27 -26.52 -20.85
C VAL A 8 8.44 -26.82 -19.90
N ALA A 9 9.67 -26.80 -20.42
CA ALA A 9 10.86 -26.99 -19.61
C ALA A 9 10.95 -25.89 -18.53
N ARG A 10 11.34 -26.27 -17.31
CA ARG A 10 11.59 -25.29 -16.25
C ARG A 10 12.81 -24.45 -16.64
N THR A 11 12.64 -23.14 -16.64
CA THR A 11 13.72 -22.19 -16.92
C THR A 11 14.43 -21.72 -15.66
N ASP A 12 13.92 -22.08 -14.47
CA ASP A 12 14.54 -21.80 -13.16
C ASP A 12 14.99 -20.33 -12.97
N GLY A 13 14.22 -19.39 -13.52
CA GLY A 13 14.47 -17.95 -13.42
C GLY A 13 15.30 -17.34 -14.55
N GLU A 14 15.75 -18.13 -15.53
CA GLU A 14 16.56 -17.64 -16.66
C GLU A 14 15.71 -17.00 -17.78
N HIS A 15 14.39 -17.16 -17.75
CA HIS A 15 13.52 -16.57 -18.77
C HIS A 15 13.30 -15.08 -18.52
N GLU A 16 13.65 -14.25 -19.50
CA GLU A 16 13.28 -12.85 -19.55
C GLU A 16 11.86 -12.68 -20.13
N PHE A 17 10.94 -12.18 -19.31
CA PHE A 17 9.59 -11.85 -19.76
C PHE A 17 9.61 -10.55 -20.57
N THR A 18 8.98 -10.58 -21.74
CA THR A 18 8.87 -9.41 -22.63
C THR A 18 7.41 -9.12 -22.94
N THR A 19 7.04 -7.85 -22.92
CA THR A 19 5.72 -7.40 -23.39
C THR A 19 5.75 -7.31 -24.91
N LEU A 20 4.91 -8.12 -25.57
CA LEU A 20 4.79 -8.21 -27.03
C LEU A 20 3.76 -7.23 -27.58
N ALA A 21 2.67 -7.02 -26.84
CA ALA A 21 1.61 -6.06 -27.16
C ALA A 21 0.94 -5.59 -25.86
N SER A 22 0.30 -4.43 -25.90
CA SER A 22 -0.34 -3.80 -24.75
C SER A 22 -1.57 -3.02 -25.20
N GLU A 23 -2.70 -3.17 -24.52
CA GLU A 23 -3.95 -2.46 -24.78
C GLU A 23 -4.59 -1.94 -23.49
N ASP A 24 -5.22 -0.77 -23.56
CA ASP A 24 -6.07 -0.25 -22.48
C ASP A 24 -7.49 -0.80 -22.64
N VAL A 25 -7.92 -1.61 -21.69
CA VAL A 25 -9.27 -2.20 -21.64
C VAL A 25 -10.26 -1.24 -20.98
N TYR A 26 -9.82 -0.51 -19.96
CA TYR A 26 -10.63 0.47 -19.24
C TYR A 26 -9.75 1.54 -18.61
N VAL A 27 -10.22 2.79 -18.59
CA VAL A 27 -9.57 3.91 -17.88
C VAL A 27 -10.62 4.60 -17.02
N GLY A 28 -10.40 4.58 -15.71
CA GLY A 28 -11.26 5.22 -14.72
C GLY A 28 -10.57 6.39 -14.02
N LYS A 29 -11.20 6.87 -12.94
CA LYS A 29 -10.69 8.01 -12.16
C LYS A 29 -9.43 7.68 -11.36
N ILE A 30 -9.38 6.49 -10.74
CA ILE A 30 -8.33 6.10 -9.78
C ILE A 30 -7.54 4.87 -10.22
N LEU A 31 -7.97 4.19 -11.29
CA LEU A 31 -7.33 3.00 -11.83
C LEU A 31 -7.58 2.86 -13.33
N ALA A 32 -6.72 2.11 -14.00
CA ALA A 32 -6.92 1.63 -15.36
C ALA A 32 -6.77 0.10 -15.41
N LEU A 33 -7.46 -0.57 -16.33
CA LEU A 33 -7.26 -1.97 -16.64
C LEU A 33 -6.52 -2.07 -17.98
N ARG A 34 -5.33 -2.65 -17.95
CA ARG A 34 -4.51 -2.94 -19.11
C ARG A 34 -4.48 -4.44 -19.38
N ALA A 35 -4.44 -4.85 -20.65
CA ALA A 35 -4.11 -6.22 -21.03
C ALA A 35 -2.82 -6.25 -21.86
N ASP A 36 -1.87 -7.08 -21.44
CA ASP A 36 -0.58 -7.29 -22.10
C ASP A 36 -0.50 -8.69 -22.67
N GLU A 37 0.03 -8.82 -23.88
CA GLU A 37 0.52 -10.11 -24.39
C GLU A 37 1.99 -10.26 -23.98
N VAL A 38 2.30 -11.31 -23.21
CA VAL A 38 3.63 -11.52 -22.62
C VAL A 38 4.28 -12.76 -23.20
N GLY A 39 5.53 -12.66 -23.63
CA GLY A 39 6.35 -13.79 -24.07
C GLY A 39 6.67 -14.72 -22.90
N MET A 40 6.27 -15.99 -23.01
CA MET A 40 6.39 -17.00 -21.97
C MET A 40 7.56 -17.96 -22.22
N PRO A 41 8.03 -18.66 -21.17
CA PRO A 41 8.97 -19.77 -21.34
C PRO A 41 8.46 -20.77 -22.39
N GLY A 42 9.37 -21.28 -23.24
CA GLY A 42 9.02 -22.19 -24.32
C GLY A 42 8.52 -21.52 -25.61
N GLY A 43 8.55 -20.19 -25.70
CA GLY A 43 8.27 -19.44 -26.94
C GLY A 43 6.79 -19.17 -27.21
N GLY A 44 5.90 -19.56 -26.31
CA GLY A 44 4.49 -19.17 -26.34
C GLY A 44 4.26 -17.74 -25.84
N HIS A 45 3.00 -17.31 -25.82
CA HIS A 45 2.59 -16.06 -25.20
C HIS A 45 1.37 -16.27 -24.30
N ALA A 46 1.18 -15.37 -23.35
CA ALA A 46 0.02 -15.37 -22.47
C ALA A 46 -0.49 -13.95 -22.23
N ARG A 47 -1.82 -13.80 -22.22
CA ARG A 47 -2.48 -12.57 -21.84
C ARG A 47 -2.37 -12.35 -20.32
N ARG A 48 -2.01 -11.13 -19.92
CA ARG A 48 -1.91 -10.67 -18.53
C ARG A 48 -2.73 -9.40 -18.35
N GLU A 49 -3.64 -9.42 -17.38
CA GLU A 49 -4.45 -8.27 -17.04
C GLU A 49 -3.81 -7.56 -15.84
N VAL A 50 -3.62 -6.25 -15.96
CA VAL A 50 -2.96 -5.41 -14.97
C VAL A 50 -3.87 -4.24 -14.62
N VAL A 51 -4.27 -4.18 -13.36
CA VAL A 51 -4.89 -3.00 -12.76
C VAL A 51 -3.78 -2.02 -12.40
N GLU A 52 -3.69 -0.94 -13.17
CA GLU A 52 -2.76 0.15 -12.90
C GLU A 52 -3.34 1.08 -11.84
N HIS A 53 -2.50 1.48 -10.89
CA HIS A 53 -2.90 2.33 -9.76
C HIS A 53 -1.90 3.47 -9.52
N LEU A 54 -2.33 4.52 -8.81
CA LEU A 54 -1.44 5.64 -8.41
C LEU A 54 -0.36 5.19 -7.42
N GLY A 55 -0.60 4.08 -6.70
CA GLY A 55 0.12 3.76 -5.47
C GLY A 55 -0.35 4.64 -4.31
N ALA A 56 0.10 4.30 -3.11
CA ALA A 56 -0.31 4.99 -1.91
C ALA A 56 0.81 5.03 -0.87
N VAL A 57 0.59 5.83 0.16
CA VAL A 57 1.38 5.82 1.39
C VAL A 57 0.48 5.49 2.56
N ALA A 58 1.06 4.92 3.61
CA ALA A 58 0.38 4.69 4.88
C ALA A 58 1.30 5.06 6.05
N VAL A 59 0.73 5.34 7.21
CA VAL A 59 1.50 5.85 8.37
C VAL A 59 1.23 5.02 9.62
N VAL A 60 2.27 4.38 10.13
CA VAL A 60 2.30 3.88 11.50
C VAL A 60 2.72 5.05 12.41
N ALA A 61 1.73 5.78 12.92
CA ALA A 61 1.93 6.87 13.87
C ALA A 61 1.92 6.31 15.29
N VAL A 62 3.06 6.37 15.98
CA VAL A 62 3.24 5.82 17.34
C VAL A 62 3.60 6.92 18.32
N ASP A 63 2.85 7.03 19.41
CA ASP A 63 3.08 7.99 20.48
C ASP A 63 4.13 7.51 21.51
N GLU A 64 4.40 8.36 22.50
CA GLU A 64 5.33 8.09 23.60
C GLU A 64 4.87 6.97 24.55
N HIS A 65 3.60 6.56 24.46
CA HIS A 65 2.99 5.49 25.24
C HIS A 65 2.92 4.16 24.46
N ASP A 66 3.59 4.09 23.31
CA ASP A 66 3.59 2.96 22.39
C ASP A 66 2.18 2.59 21.90
N GLN A 67 1.33 3.60 21.75
CA GLN A 67 0.04 3.45 21.10
C GLN A 67 0.14 3.86 19.63
N VAL A 68 -0.45 3.03 18.77
CA VAL A 68 -0.62 3.30 17.35
C VAL A 68 -1.98 3.93 17.08
N VAL A 69 -2.01 4.92 16.19
CA VAL A 69 -3.23 5.56 15.70
C VAL A 69 -3.77 4.76 14.51
N LEU A 70 -5.03 4.32 14.61
CA LEU A 70 -5.76 3.64 13.55
C LEU A 70 -7.04 4.41 13.20
N ILE A 71 -7.48 4.24 11.96
CA ILE A 71 -8.73 4.77 11.42
C ILE A 71 -9.72 3.62 11.18
N HIS A 72 -11.02 3.87 11.34
CA HIS A 72 -12.09 2.90 11.06
C HIS A 72 -12.88 3.36 9.84
N GLN A 73 -12.43 2.95 8.65
CA GLN A 73 -12.97 3.42 7.37
C GLN A 73 -13.90 2.38 6.76
N TYR A 74 -15.04 2.81 6.21
CA TYR A 74 -15.93 1.94 5.44
C TYR A 74 -15.30 1.63 4.07
N ARG A 75 -15.11 0.34 3.78
CA ARG A 75 -14.62 -0.11 2.47
C ARG A 75 -15.75 -0.77 1.70
N TYR A 76 -16.29 -0.07 0.71
CA TYR A 76 -17.40 -0.56 -0.11
C TYR A 76 -17.18 -1.98 -0.67
N PRO A 77 -16.00 -2.34 -1.23
CA PRO A 77 -15.78 -3.69 -1.75
C PRO A 77 -15.94 -4.82 -0.71
N LEU A 78 -15.76 -4.53 0.58
CA LEU A 78 -15.93 -5.50 1.68
C LEU A 78 -17.22 -5.30 2.48
N GLY A 79 -18.02 -4.27 2.15
CA GLY A 79 -19.31 -4.00 2.78
C GLY A 79 -19.26 -3.72 4.28
N ARG A 80 -18.09 -3.36 4.83
CA ARG A 80 -17.91 -3.11 6.27
C ARG A 80 -16.78 -2.13 6.55
N ARG A 81 -16.72 -1.63 7.79
CA ARG A 81 -15.59 -0.82 8.28
C ARG A 81 -14.40 -1.69 8.64
N LEU A 82 -13.21 -1.24 8.25
CA LEU A 82 -11.93 -1.87 8.55
C LEU A 82 -11.11 -0.94 9.44
N TRP A 83 -10.37 -1.51 10.38
CA TRP A 83 -9.30 -0.79 11.05
C TRP A 83 -8.09 -0.75 10.12
N GLU A 84 -7.63 0.46 9.80
CA GLU A 84 -6.54 0.71 8.87
C GLU A 84 -5.56 1.74 9.45
N LEU A 85 -4.38 1.84 8.86
CA LEU A 85 -3.47 2.96 9.12
C LEU A 85 -3.98 4.19 8.39
N PRO A 86 -3.73 5.42 8.89
CA PRO A 86 -3.88 6.61 8.08
C PRO A 86 -3.12 6.47 6.76
N ALA A 87 -3.75 6.76 5.63
CA ALA A 87 -3.23 6.46 4.31
C ALA A 87 -3.85 7.32 3.22
N GLY A 88 -3.11 7.54 2.13
CA GLY A 88 -3.62 8.26 0.98
C GLY A 88 -2.86 8.00 -0.30
N LEU A 89 -3.48 8.38 -1.42
CA LEU A 89 -2.98 8.13 -2.76
C LEU A 89 -1.85 9.08 -3.14
N LEU A 90 -0.97 8.65 -4.04
CA LEU A 90 0.05 9.52 -4.65
C LEU A 90 -0.55 10.31 -5.83
N ASP A 91 -1.57 11.12 -5.56
CA ASP A 91 -2.35 11.84 -6.56
C ASP A 91 -1.81 13.23 -6.94
N VAL A 92 -0.82 13.74 -6.19
CA VAL A 92 -0.13 15.00 -6.48
C VAL A 92 1.16 14.72 -7.29
N ALA A 93 1.16 15.16 -8.54
CA ALA A 93 2.27 14.93 -9.46
C ALA A 93 3.59 15.54 -8.94
N GLY A 94 4.65 14.73 -8.89
CA GLY A 94 5.97 15.13 -8.42
C GLY A 94 6.09 15.34 -6.91
N GLU A 95 5.03 15.08 -6.13
CA GLU A 95 5.12 15.12 -4.67
C GLU A 95 5.97 13.95 -4.15
N GLU A 96 6.82 14.27 -3.18
CA GLU A 96 7.60 13.29 -2.44
C GLU A 96 6.67 12.45 -1.56
N PRO A 97 6.76 11.10 -1.55
CA PRO A 97 5.82 10.26 -0.81
C PRO A 97 5.69 10.60 0.69
N VAL A 98 6.77 11.07 1.32
CA VAL A 98 6.73 11.50 2.73
C VAL A 98 5.87 12.75 2.94
N ARG A 99 5.75 13.64 1.94
CA ARG A 99 4.88 14.83 2.00
C ARG A 99 3.42 14.44 1.92
N THR A 100 3.09 13.52 1.02
CA THR A 100 1.75 12.89 0.98
C THR A 100 1.42 12.28 2.34
N ALA A 101 2.32 11.47 2.92
CA ALA A 101 2.10 10.83 4.21
C ALA A 101 1.90 11.83 5.36
N GLN A 102 2.63 12.94 5.36
CA GLN A 102 2.47 14.04 6.33
C GLN A 102 1.12 14.74 6.20
N ARG A 103 0.67 15.01 4.97
CA ARG A 103 -0.62 15.63 4.69
C ARG A 103 -1.77 14.73 5.13
N GLU A 104 -1.74 13.46 4.74
CA GLU A 104 -2.78 12.48 5.07
C GLU A 104 -2.88 12.24 6.59
N LEU A 105 -1.75 12.19 7.30
CA LEU A 105 -1.78 12.07 8.76
C LEU A 105 -2.47 13.28 9.42
N ALA A 106 -2.29 14.49 8.88
CA ALA A 106 -2.96 15.68 9.38
C ALA A 106 -4.46 15.69 9.03
N GLU A 107 -4.82 15.33 7.80
CA GLU A 107 -6.20 15.31 7.29
C GLU A 107 -7.06 14.23 7.96
N GLU A 108 -6.54 12.99 8.04
CA GLU A 108 -7.30 11.86 8.56
C GLU A 108 -7.27 11.75 10.08
N ALA A 109 -6.14 12.08 10.72
CA ALA A 109 -5.95 11.87 12.15
C ALA A 109 -5.80 13.15 12.98
N GLY A 110 -5.63 14.32 12.36
CA GLY A 110 -5.38 15.58 13.07
C GLY A 110 -4.01 15.58 13.76
N LEU A 111 -3.01 14.91 13.18
CA LEU A 111 -1.70 14.73 13.79
C LEU A 111 -0.58 15.21 12.89
N ALA A 112 0.47 15.75 13.51
CA ALA A 112 1.78 15.90 12.94
C ALA A 112 2.79 15.04 13.69
N ALA A 113 3.96 14.82 13.09
CA ALA A 113 5.06 14.08 13.70
C ALA A 113 6.39 14.76 13.42
N ARG A 114 7.28 14.74 14.41
CA ARG A 114 8.63 15.30 14.29
C ARG A 114 9.56 14.39 13.49
N ASP A 115 9.49 13.09 13.73
CA ASP A 115 10.46 12.12 13.23
C ASP A 115 9.77 11.15 12.24
N TRP A 116 10.30 11.06 11.03
CA TRP A 116 9.75 10.24 9.93
C TRP A 116 10.81 9.28 9.38
N SER A 117 10.40 8.06 9.03
CA SER A 117 11.25 7.06 8.41
C SER A 117 10.43 6.09 7.57
N VAL A 118 11.03 5.45 6.57
CA VAL A 118 10.37 4.38 5.83
C VAL A 118 10.39 3.11 6.67
N LEU A 119 9.23 2.51 6.91
CA LEU A 119 9.08 1.30 7.71
C LEU A 119 9.11 0.05 6.83
N VAL A 120 8.21 -0.05 5.86
CA VAL A 120 8.06 -1.22 4.97
C VAL A 120 7.40 -0.81 3.66
N ASP A 121 7.78 -1.44 2.55
CA ASP A 121 7.11 -1.31 1.25
C ASP A 121 6.30 -2.58 0.98
N VAL A 122 5.07 -2.44 0.46
CA VAL A 122 4.11 -3.53 0.30
C VAL A 122 3.53 -3.51 -1.10
N ALA A 123 3.78 -4.56 -1.89
CA ALA A 123 3.03 -4.81 -3.11
C ALA A 123 1.70 -5.48 -2.73
N THR A 124 0.57 -4.86 -3.05
CA THR A 124 -0.72 -5.22 -2.43
C THR A 124 -1.32 -6.48 -3.02
N SER A 125 -1.22 -6.66 -4.35
CA SER A 125 -1.70 -7.85 -5.05
C SER A 125 -0.91 -8.09 -6.36
N PRO A 126 0.37 -8.53 -6.26
CA PRO A 126 1.30 -8.63 -7.40
C PRO A 126 0.84 -9.52 -8.57
N GLY A 127 -0.18 -10.35 -8.34
CA GLY A 127 -0.75 -11.19 -9.39
C GLY A 127 -1.52 -10.42 -10.45
N PHE A 128 -2.01 -9.21 -10.16
CA PHE A 128 -2.84 -8.45 -11.10
C PHE A 128 -2.77 -6.93 -10.98
N THR A 129 -2.11 -6.33 -9.98
CA THR A 129 -1.97 -4.87 -9.90
C THR A 129 -0.52 -4.47 -9.71
N ASP A 130 -0.16 -3.30 -10.25
CA ASP A 130 1.11 -2.65 -9.95
C ASP A 130 1.07 -1.83 -8.65
N GLU A 131 -0.08 -1.78 -7.95
CA GLU A 131 -0.21 -1.05 -6.70
C GLU A 131 0.82 -1.50 -5.66
N CYS A 132 1.68 -0.56 -5.30
CA CYS A 132 2.56 -0.66 -4.16
C CYS A 132 2.30 0.48 -3.18
N ILE A 133 2.45 0.17 -1.89
CA ILE A 133 2.22 1.08 -0.79
C ILE A 133 3.48 1.19 0.05
N ARG A 134 3.95 2.42 0.26
CA ARG A 134 5.05 2.71 1.18
C ARG A 134 4.49 3.09 2.55
N VAL A 135 4.85 2.31 3.56
CA VAL A 135 4.45 2.56 4.95
C VAL A 135 5.57 3.32 5.66
N PHE A 136 5.24 4.47 6.23
CA PHE A 136 6.13 5.27 7.07
C PHE A 136 5.92 4.99 8.55
N LEU A 137 6.98 5.10 9.34
CA LEU A 137 6.92 5.21 10.79
C LEU A 137 7.05 6.69 11.16
N ALA A 138 6.06 7.19 11.90
CA ALA A 138 6.00 8.56 12.38
C ALA A 138 5.98 8.58 13.92
N THR A 139 6.90 9.34 14.54
CA THR A 139 7.02 9.44 16.01
C THR A 139 7.26 10.88 16.46
N GLY A 140 7.10 11.12 17.77
CA GLY A 140 7.09 12.49 18.31
C GLY A 140 5.86 13.23 17.83
N LEU A 141 4.69 12.63 18.11
CA LEU A 141 3.40 13.11 17.61
C LEU A 141 2.97 14.39 18.34
N SER A 142 2.22 15.23 17.63
CA SER A 142 1.57 16.42 18.18
C SER A 142 0.23 16.63 17.49
N ASP A 143 -0.76 17.11 18.24
CA ASP A 143 -2.06 17.47 17.66
C ASP A 143 -1.92 18.71 16.75
N VAL A 144 -2.64 18.69 15.63
CA VAL A 144 -2.81 19.82 14.72
C VAL A 144 -4.30 19.98 14.38
N ASP A 145 -4.66 21.15 13.84
CA ASP A 145 -6.02 21.36 13.36
C ASP A 145 -6.35 20.36 12.27
N ARG A 146 -7.36 19.51 12.52
CA ARG A 146 -7.89 18.60 11.52
C ARG A 146 -8.76 19.42 10.55
N PRO A 147 -8.39 19.51 9.27
CA PRO A 147 -9.19 20.24 8.29
C PRO A 147 -10.57 19.61 8.11
N ALA A 148 -11.49 20.35 7.50
CA ALA A 148 -12.78 19.80 7.13
C ALA A 148 -12.61 18.62 6.17
N ALA A 149 -13.38 17.56 6.38
CA ALA A 149 -13.32 16.34 5.58
C ALA A 149 -13.52 16.63 4.08
N VAL A 150 -12.72 16.01 3.23
CA VAL A 150 -12.83 16.12 1.78
C VAL A 150 -13.65 14.94 1.26
N GLY A 151 -14.97 15.14 1.24
CA GLY A 151 -15.91 14.15 0.73
C GLY A 151 -16.52 13.25 1.81
N ASP A 152 -17.44 12.39 1.38
CA ASP A 152 -18.35 11.68 2.29
C ASP A 152 -17.66 10.57 3.09
N GLU A 153 -16.61 9.95 2.54
CA GLU A 153 -15.92 8.82 3.19
C GLU A 153 -15.08 9.27 4.40
N GLU A 154 -14.39 10.41 4.29
CA GLU A 154 -13.61 10.98 5.39
C GLU A 154 -14.50 11.55 6.51
N ALA A 155 -15.72 11.98 6.18
CA ALA A 155 -16.67 12.54 7.14
C ALA A 155 -17.16 11.51 8.19
N ASP A 156 -17.12 10.21 7.86
CA ASP A 156 -17.53 9.09 8.74
C ASP A 156 -16.33 8.38 9.40
N LEU A 157 -15.11 8.89 9.20
CA LEU A 157 -13.88 8.27 9.65
C LEU A 157 -13.71 8.37 11.18
N VAL A 158 -13.64 7.22 11.85
CA VAL A 158 -13.40 7.13 13.30
C VAL A 158 -11.92 6.94 13.58
N ILE A 159 -11.34 7.73 14.48
CA ILE A 159 -9.94 7.62 14.88
C ILE A 159 -9.84 7.01 16.27
N ARG A 160 -8.93 6.07 16.48
CA ARG A 160 -8.64 5.51 17.81
C ARG A 160 -7.18 5.13 17.97
N ARG A 161 -6.67 5.30 19.20
CA ARG A 161 -5.37 4.79 19.63
C ARG A 161 -5.50 3.41 20.25
N PHE A 162 -4.56 2.53 19.94
CA PHE A 162 -4.45 1.19 20.50
C PHE A 162 -3.02 0.95 20.94
N PRO A 163 -2.75 0.27 22.07
CA PRO A 163 -1.41 -0.25 22.33
C PRO A 163 -0.91 -1.03 21.11
N LEU A 164 0.33 -0.80 20.66
CA LEU A 164 0.87 -1.45 19.47
C LEU A 164 0.76 -2.98 19.57
N ALA A 165 1.05 -3.55 20.75
CA ALA A 165 0.92 -4.97 21.02
C ALA A 165 -0.52 -5.49 20.83
N ASP A 166 -1.53 -4.70 21.19
CA ASP A 166 -2.94 -5.07 20.99
C ASP A 166 -3.31 -5.01 19.51
N ALA A 167 -2.86 -3.98 18.78
CA ALA A 167 -3.08 -3.88 17.34
C ALA A 167 -2.41 -5.05 16.57
N VAL A 168 -1.22 -5.47 17.00
CA VAL A 168 -0.56 -6.68 16.49
C VAL A 168 -1.38 -7.93 16.78
N ARG A 169 -1.89 -8.09 18.01
CA ARG A 169 -2.78 -9.20 18.35
C ARG A 169 -4.04 -9.20 17.48
N MET A 170 -4.64 -8.03 17.26
CA MET A 170 -5.82 -7.87 16.41
C MET A 170 -5.53 -8.26 14.95
N ALA A 171 -4.35 -7.92 14.41
CA ALA A 171 -3.92 -8.35 13.09
C ALA A 171 -3.78 -9.89 13.01
N LEU A 172 -3.11 -10.50 13.99
CA LEU A 172 -2.93 -11.96 14.05
C LEU A 172 -4.26 -12.71 14.27
N ALA A 173 -5.25 -12.06 14.89
CA ALA A 173 -6.60 -12.60 15.09
C ALA A 173 -7.53 -12.40 13.89
N GLY A 174 -7.10 -11.69 12.84
CA GLY A 174 -7.94 -11.37 11.68
C GLY A 174 -8.98 -10.27 11.93
N GLU A 175 -8.83 -9.49 13.00
CA GLU A 175 -9.67 -8.31 13.29
C GLU A 175 -9.20 -7.10 12.46
N ILE A 176 -7.88 -6.99 12.24
CA ILE A 176 -7.25 -6.07 11.28
C ILE A 176 -6.85 -6.90 10.06
N VAL A 177 -7.40 -6.58 8.90
CA VAL A 177 -7.21 -7.36 7.66
C VAL A 177 -6.70 -6.53 6.48
N ASN A 178 -6.60 -5.21 6.64
CA ASN A 178 -6.03 -4.33 5.63
C ASN A 178 -4.53 -4.65 5.48
N GLY A 179 -4.09 -5.01 4.26
CA GLY A 179 -2.74 -5.52 3.99
C GLY A 179 -1.61 -4.60 4.50
N PRO A 180 -1.57 -3.33 4.09
CA PRO A 180 -0.62 -2.34 4.62
C PRO A 180 -0.72 -2.17 6.14
N GLY A 181 -1.92 -2.21 6.71
CA GLY A 181 -2.12 -2.19 8.15
C GLY A 181 -1.46 -3.36 8.86
N VAL A 182 -1.72 -4.59 8.41
CA VAL A 182 -1.08 -5.80 8.96
C VAL A 182 0.44 -5.72 8.83
N ALA A 183 0.94 -5.38 7.65
CA ALA A 183 2.38 -5.29 7.39
C ALA A 183 3.05 -4.21 8.25
N GLY A 184 2.48 -3.00 8.32
CA GLY A 184 3.00 -1.88 9.09
C GLY A 184 3.03 -2.15 10.58
N LEU A 185 1.96 -2.72 11.14
CA LEU A 185 1.89 -3.06 12.57
C LEU A 185 2.93 -4.11 12.97
N LEU A 186 3.05 -5.19 12.18
CA LEU A 186 4.04 -6.23 12.43
C LEU A 186 5.47 -5.72 12.25
N ALA A 187 5.72 -4.88 11.25
CA ALA A 187 7.03 -4.26 11.02
C ALA A 187 7.42 -3.31 12.16
N ALA A 188 6.48 -2.50 12.65
CA ALA A 188 6.72 -1.61 13.79
C ALA A 188 7.07 -2.39 15.05
N GLN A 189 6.33 -3.48 15.33
CA GLN A 189 6.66 -4.36 16.45
C GLN A 189 8.04 -5.01 16.29
N ALA A 190 8.40 -5.47 15.09
CA ALA A 190 9.72 -6.04 14.83
C ALA A 190 10.86 -5.02 15.07
N VAL A 191 10.65 -3.75 14.72
CA VAL A 191 11.57 -2.66 15.04
C VAL A 191 11.66 -2.43 16.55
N ARG A 192 10.52 -2.40 17.26
CA ARG A 192 10.50 -2.28 18.73
C ARG A 192 11.25 -3.41 19.43
N ASP A 193 11.12 -4.62 18.91
CA ASP A 193 11.80 -5.82 19.39
C ASP A 193 13.30 -5.85 19.00
N GLY A 194 13.81 -4.86 18.27
CA GLY A 194 15.21 -4.78 17.84
C GLY A 194 15.60 -5.73 16.71
N ARG A 195 14.62 -6.29 15.97
CA ARG A 195 14.86 -7.21 14.84
C ARG A 195 15.17 -6.50 13.53
N GLY A 196 15.04 -5.18 13.49
CA GLY A 196 15.29 -4.36 12.32
C GLY A 196 15.37 -2.89 12.67
N ARG A 197 15.61 -2.05 11.67
CA ARG A 197 15.62 -0.59 11.81
C ARG A 197 14.82 0.02 10.66
N PRO A 198 14.08 1.11 10.90
CA PRO A 198 13.51 1.89 9.82
C PRO A 198 14.60 2.41 8.88
N ARG A 199 14.22 2.65 7.62
CA ARG A 199 15.09 3.20 6.59
C ARG A 199 14.92 4.73 6.50
N PRO A 200 15.92 5.45 5.97
CA PRO A 200 15.78 6.89 5.67
C PRO A 200 14.57 7.19 4.78
N VAL A 201 14.02 8.42 4.88
CA VAL A 201 12.84 8.84 4.10
C VAL A 201 13.06 8.85 2.59
N ASP A 202 14.32 9.00 2.18
CA ASP A 202 14.80 9.01 0.79
C ASP A 202 15.26 7.62 0.31
N ALA A 203 14.99 6.56 1.07
CA ALA A 203 15.29 5.20 0.65
C ALA A 203 14.62 4.88 -0.70
N GLU A 204 15.33 4.20 -1.59
CA GLU A 204 14.83 3.84 -2.92
C GLU A 204 13.49 3.09 -2.84
N TRP A 205 12.59 3.37 -3.78
CA TRP A 205 11.32 2.65 -3.95
C TRP A 205 11.25 2.10 -5.38
N PRO A 206 11.85 0.94 -5.65
CA PRO A 206 11.98 0.42 -7.01
C PRO A 206 10.60 0.15 -7.65
N ASP A 207 9.65 -0.31 -6.84
CA ASP A 207 8.30 -0.66 -7.29
C ASP A 207 7.27 0.48 -7.13
N ARG A 208 7.71 1.74 -7.00
CA ARG A 208 6.77 2.88 -6.97
C ARG A 208 5.96 2.90 -8.27
N PRO A 209 4.61 2.87 -8.21
CA PRO A 209 3.80 2.91 -9.44
C PRO A 209 4.02 4.22 -10.19
N GLN A 210 4.15 4.13 -11.51
CA GLN A 210 4.40 5.28 -12.38
C GLN A 210 3.43 5.35 -13.56
N ARG A 211 2.93 4.20 -14.03
CA ARG A 211 2.26 4.15 -15.33
C ARG A 211 0.91 4.84 -15.33
N PHE A 212 0.08 4.63 -14.30
CA PHE A 212 -1.21 5.31 -14.21
C PHE A 212 -1.05 6.83 -14.10
N ALA A 213 -0.08 7.30 -13.29
CA ALA A 213 0.21 8.72 -13.12
C ALA A 213 0.76 9.41 -14.38
N ALA A 214 1.33 8.65 -15.32
CA ALA A 214 1.87 9.16 -16.57
C ALA A 214 0.84 9.27 -17.71
N ARG A 215 -0.44 8.97 -17.45
CA ARG A 215 -1.53 9.00 -18.43
C ARG A 215 -2.07 10.41 -18.69
#